data_AF-R6DL46-F1
#
_entry.id   AF-R6DL46-F1
#
_cell.length_a   1.000
_cell.length_b   1.000
_cell.length_c   1.000
_cell.angle_alpha   90.00
_cell.angle_beta   90.00
_cell.angle_gamma   90.00
#
_symmetry.space_group_name_H-M   'P 1'
#
loop_
_entity.id
_entity.type
_entity.pdbx_description
1 polymer ?
#
loop_
_entity_poly.entity_id
_entity_poly.type
_entity_poly.pdbx_seq_one_letter_code
_entity_poly.pdbx_strand_id
1 'polypeptide(L)'
;MHDWWLYLIATCYGGVVYDETPHIKYRQHGDNAVGNNVSLLHEFWDRLRLFQKKKHNASRQVTEFLRIFDTDSFDTIKEGQTARVTEHLALAREMVQARKHFMKRIRLLRKHKIYRQRKGDHRVFMLFLLIGMY
;
A
#
# COMPACT_ATOMS: atom_id res chain seq x y z
N MET A 1 8.73 -6.82 5.63
CA MET A 1 8.99 -7.52 4.36
C MET A 1 9.63 -6.53 3.42
N HIS A 2 10.85 -6.80 2.99
CA HIS A 2 11.59 -5.96 2.05
C HIS A 2 10.91 -5.91 0.67
N ASP A 3 10.22 -7.00 0.30
CA ASP A 3 9.49 -7.14 -0.96
C ASP A 3 8.44 -6.04 -1.17
N TRP A 4 7.82 -5.56 -0.08
CA TRP A 4 6.85 -4.47 -0.15
C TRP A 4 7.49 -3.15 -0.61
N TRP A 5 8.71 -2.87 -0.16
CA TRP A 5 9.45 -1.67 -0.58
C TRP A 5 9.87 -1.75 -2.04
N LEU A 6 10.36 -2.92 -2.47
CA LEU A 6 10.68 -3.17 -3.87
C LEU A 6 9.43 -3.00 -4.76
N TYR A 7 8.28 -3.50 -4.29
CA TYR A 7 7.02 -3.35 -4.99
C TYR A 7 6.58 -1.88 -5.12
N LEU A 8 6.76 -1.06 -4.07
CA LEU A 8 6.47 0.38 -4.14
C LEU A 8 7.33 1.09 -5.19
N ILE A 9 8.63 0.80 -5.22
CA ILE A 9 9.57 1.37 -6.19
C ILE A 9 9.20 0.92 -7.61
N ALA A 10 8.98 -0.39 -7.81
CA ALA A 10 8.59 -0.95 -9.09
C ALA A 10 7.27 -0.38 -9.59
N THR A 11 6.28 -0.17 -8.72
CA THR A 11 5.00 0.44 -9.09
C THR A 11 5.16 1.90 -9.49
N CYS A 12 5.95 2.68 -8.73
CA CYS A 12 6.13 4.10 -9.00
C CYS A 12 6.93 4.35 -10.29
N TYR A 13 8.07 3.67 -10.44
CA TYR A 13 9.06 3.95 -11.48
C TYR A 13 9.08 2.93 -12.64
N GLY A 14 8.46 1.76 -12.49
CA GLY A 14 8.58 0.64 -13.45
C GLY A 14 7.27 -0.08 -13.76
N GLY A 15 7.35 -1.23 -14.41
CA GLY A 15 6.18 -2.07 -14.67
C GLY A 15 5.98 -3.10 -13.56
N VAL A 16 4.73 -3.39 -13.22
CA VAL A 16 4.38 -4.60 -12.47
C VAL A 16 3.54 -5.46 -13.39
N VAL A 17 4.02 -6.67 -13.66
CA VAL A 17 3.31 -7.68 -14.46
C VAL A 17 3.01 -8.86 -13.54
N TYR A 18 1.79 -9.36 -13.62
CA TYR A 18 1.40 -10.59 -12.95
C TYR A 18 1.65 -11.76 -13.89
N ASP A 19 2.37 -12.76 -13.40
CA ASP A 19 2.57 -14.04 -14.09
C ASP A 19 1.68 -15.10 -13.45
N GLU A 20 0.86 -15.75 -14.28
CA GLU A 20 -0.05 -16.81 -13.84
C GLU A 20 0.70 -18.11 -13.51
N THR A 21 1.91 -18.29 -14.05
CA THR A 21 2.70 -19.51 -13.87
C THR A 21 3.60 -19.41 -12.63
N PRO A 22 3.42 -20.26 -11.60
CA PRO A 22 4.28 -20.24 -10.43
C PRO A 22 5.62 -20.92 -10.72
N HIS A 23 6.67 -20.12 -10.88
CA HIS A 23 8.03 -20.63 -11.15
C HIS A 23 8.84 -20.98 -9.89
N ILE A 24 8.41 -20.50 -8.71
CA ILE A 24 9.16 -20.64 -7.45
C ILE A 24 8.31 -21.44 -6.45
N LYS A 25 8.88 -22.55 -5.94
CA LYS A 25 8.29 -23.29 -4.81
C LYS A 25 8.65 -22.56 -3.51
N TYR A 26 7.70 -21.79 -2.97
CA TYR A 26 7.88 -21.15 -1.68
C TYR A 26 7.84 -22.22 -0.57
N ARG A 27 8.95 -22.39 0.18
CA ARG A 27 9.00 -23.34 1.29
C ARG A 27 8.24 -22.77 2.49
N GLN A 28 7.10 -23.36 2.80
CA GLN A 28 6.49 -23.20 4.11
C GLN A 28 6.98 -24.34 5.01
N HIS A 29 7.72 -24.03 6.07
CA HIS A 29 8.05 -25.02 7.10
C HIS A 29 6.79 -25.30 7.95
N GLY A 30 6.61 -26.54 8.43
CA GLY A 30 5.35 -27.05 9.00
C GLY A 30 4.61 -26.11 9.96
N ASP A 31 5.23 -25.71 11.07
CA ASP A 31 4.61 -24.79 12.06
C ASP A 31 4.40 -23.35 11.54
N ASN A 32 4.89 -23.03 10.34
CA ASN A 32 4.63 -21.77 9.63
C ASN A 32 3.56 -21.92 8.52
N ALA A 33 2.90 -23.07 8.41
CA ALA A 33 1.69 -23.18 7.62
C ALA A 33 0.62 -22.34 8.32
N VAL A 34 0.26 -21.20 7.73
CA VAL A 34 -0.90 -20.41 8.16
C VAL A 34 -2.14 -21.24 7.85
N GLY A 35 -2.51 -22.12 8.80
CA GLY A 35 -3.68 -22.96 8.71
C GLY A 35 -4.92 -22.08 8.56
N ASN A 36 -5.58 -22.19 7.41
CA ASN A 36 -6.73 -21.36 7.05
C ASN A 36 -8.05 -21.88 7.68
N ASN A 37 -7.98 -22.58 8.81
CA ASN A 37 -9.12 -23.15 9.53
C ASN A 37 -9.60 -22.25 10.67
N VAL A 38 -9.66 -20.95 10.42
CA VAL A 38 -10.27 -19.98 11.35
C VAL A 38 -11.61 -19.54 10.78
N SER A 39 -12.65 -19.59 11.62
CA SER A 39 -13.96 -19.04 11.29
C SER A 39 -13.83 -17.63 10.70
N LEU A 40 -14.64 -17.30 9.69
CA LEU A 40 -14.60 -16.00 9.00
C LEU A 40 -14.64 -14.81 9.96
N LEU A 41 -15.34 -14.95 11.10
CA LEU A 41 -15.38 -13.93 12.15
C LEU A 41 -14.04 -13.80 12.88
N HIS A 42 -13.40 -14.92 13.21
CA HIS A 42 -12.10 -14.92 13.87
C HIS A 42 -11.02 -14.32 12.96
N GLU A 43 -11.01 -14.70 11.69
CA GLU A 43 -10.13 -14.13 10.67
C GLU A 43 -10.32 -12.60 10.53
N PHE A 44 -11.57 -12.13 10.57
CA PHE A 44 -11.89 -10.70 10.54
C PHE A 44 -11.34 -9.96 11.77
N TRP A 45 -11.53 -10.51 12.97
CA TRP A 45 -11.02 -9.91 14.21
C TRP A 45 -9.49 -9.88 14.25
N ASP A 46 -8.82 -10.95 13.79
CA ASP A 46 -7.36 -10.98 13.70
C ASP A 46 -6.83 -9.96 12.71
N ARG A 47 -7.49 -9.80 11.56
CA ARG A 47 -7.17 -8.74 10.60
C ARG A 47 -7.36 -7.36 11.21
N LEU A 48 -8.47 -7.11 11.90
CA LEU A 48 -8.71 -5.83 12.56
C LEU A 48 -7.63 -5.53 13.62
N ARG A 49 -7.25 -6.53 14.42
CA ARG A 49 -6.12 -6.44 15.37
C ARG A 49 -4.80 -6.15 14.66
N LEU A 50 -4.54 -6.79 13.51
CA LEU A 50 -3.36 -6.52 12.69
C LEU A 50 -3.35 -5.08 12.15
N PHE A 51 -4.49 -4.57 11.68
CA PHE A 51 -4.62 -3.17 11.25
C PHE A 51 -4.35 -2.20 12.40
N GLN A 52 -4.92 -2.46 13.58
CA GLN A 52 -4.66 -1.65 14.78
C GLN A 52 -3.19 -1.68 15.19
N LYS A 53 -2.55 -2.86 15.19
CA LYS A 53 -1.11 -3.01 15.47
C LYS A 53 -0.24 -2.29 14.45
N LYS A 54 -0.65 -2.29 13.17
CA LYS A 54 0.07 -1.67 12.06
C LYS A 54 -0.39 -0.25 11.74
N LYS A 55 -1.10 0.42 12.67
CA LYS A 55 -1.53 1.81 12.49
C LYS A 55 -0.35 2.70 12.12
N HIS A 56 -0.58 3.65 11.23
CA HIS A 56 0.44 4.59 10.72
C HIS A 56 1.57 3.97 9.89
N ASN A 57 1.60 2.65 9.68
CA ASN A 57 2.69 2.05 8.90
C ASN A 57 2.63 2.46 7.43
N ALA A 58 1.45 2.58 6.83
CA ALA A 58 1.34 2.98 5.44
C ALA A 58 1.75 4.45 5.27
N SER A 59 1.26 5.35 6.13
CA SER A 59 1.69 6.76 6.07
C SER A 59 3.18 6.94 6.36
N ARG A 60 3.76 6.18 7.30
CA ARG A 60 5.22 6.20 7.56
C ARG A 60 6.01 5.73 6.34
N GLN A 61 5.61 4.63 5.73
CA GLN A 61 6.30 4.11 4.53
C GLN A 61 6.22 5.08 3.37
N VAL A 62 5.06 5.71 3.11
CA VAL A 62 4.92 6.70 2.04
C VAL A 62 5.74 7.95 2.35
N THR A 63 5.80 8.40 3.60
CA THR A 63 6.67 9.51 4.00
C THR A 63 8.14 9.21 3.75
N GLU A 64 8.64 8.04 4.17
CA GLU A 64 10.03 7.64 3.92
C GLU A 64 10.29 7.41 2.43
N PHE A 65 9.31 6.89 1.69
CA PHE A 65 9.40 6.75 0.23
C PHE A 65 9.59 8.12 -0.43
N LEU A 66 8.77 9.11 -0.08
CA LEU A 66 8.97 10.47 -0.57
C LEU A 66 10.30 11.05 -0.10
N ARG A 67 10.69 10.87 1.17
CA ARG A 67 11.98 11.37 1.65
C ARG A 67 13.17 10.91 0.80
N ILE A 68 13.13 9.67 0.29
CA ILE A 68 14.21 9.07 -0.51
C ILE A 68 14.03 9.38 -2.01
N PHE A 69 12.79 9.40 -2.51
CA PHE A 69 12.48 9.38 -3.93
C PHE A 69 11.68 10.60 -4.43
N ASP A 70 11.38 11.60 -3.60
CA ASP A 70 10.65 12.83 -3.98
C ASP A 70 11.54 13.88 -4.64
N THR A 71 12.85 13.66 -4.68
CA THR A 71 13.81 14.56 -5.32
C THR A 71 13.81 14.32 -6.84
N ASP A 72 13.98 15.39 -7.61
CA ASP A 72 14.14 15.35 -9.08
C ASP A 72 15.34 14.50 -9.55
N SER A 73 16.16 14.00 -8.62
CA SER A 73 17.43 13.28 -8.80
C SER A 73 17.35 11.89 -9.43
N PHE A 74 16.18 11.42 -9.86
CA PHE A 74 16.13 10.32 -10.81
C PHE A 74 16.19 10.91 -12.23
N ASP A 75 17.39 11.38 -12.60
CA ASP A 75 17.76 11.89 -13.94
C ASP A 75 17.57 10.86 -15.08
N THR A 76 16.90 9.74 -14.82
CA THR A 76 16.68 8.63 -15.74
C THR A 76 15.20 8.23 -15.81
N ILE A 77 14.28 9.19 -15.67
CA ILE A 77 12.92 8.95 -16.15
C ILE A 77 13.00 9.04 -17.69
N LYS A 78 12.98 7.88 -18.36
CA LYS A 78 12.92 7.82 -19.82
C LYS A 78 11.76 8.69 -20.33
N GLU A 79 12.02 9.47 -21.37
CA GLU A 79 10.98 10.23 -22.09
C GLU A 79 9.79 9.30 -22.39
N GLY A 80 8.66 9.54 -21.70
CA GLY A 80 7.44 8.72 -21.79
C GLY A 80 6.94 8.13 -20.47
N GLN A 81 7.79 7.93 -19.46
CA GLN A 81 7.35 7.45 -18.13
C GLN A 81 7.00 8.58 -17.15
N THR A 82 7.35 9.82 -17.50
CA THR A 82 7.22 11.01 -16.65
C THR A 82 5.81 11.21 -16.12
N ALA A 83 4.78 11.14 -16.96
CA ALA A 83 3.41 11.39 -16.54
C ALA A 83 2.93 10.44 -15.43
N ARG A 84 3.23 9.13 -15.56
CA ARG A 84 2.80 8.12 -14.60
C ARG A 84 3.57 8.20 -13.29
N VAL A 85 4.88 8.44 -13.36
CA VAL A 85 5.71 8.67 -12.17
C VAL A 85 5.22 9.89 -11.41
N THR A 86 4.97 11.01 -12.11
CA THR A 86 4.42 12.23 -11.51
C THR A 86 3.06 11.98 -10.86
N GLU A 87 2.20 11.17 -11.47
CA GLU A 87 0.91 10.79 -10.88
C GLU A 87 1.07 9.99 -9.58
N HIS A 88 1.96 8.99 -9.56
CA HIS A 88 2.23 8.17 -8.38
C HIS A 88 2.84 9.00 -7.24
N LEU A 89 3.81 9.88 -7.55
CA LEU A 89 4.38 10.81 -6.57
C LEU A 89 3.34 11.81 -6.07
N ALA A 90 2.46 12.33 -6.93
CA ALA A 90 1.37 13.20 -6.52
C ALA A 90 0.41 12.49 -5.56
N LEU A 91 0.05 11.23 -5.84
CA LEU A 91 -0.76 10.41 -4.93
C LEU A 91 -0.06 10.19 -3.58
N ALA A 92 1.24 9.89 -3.59
CA ALA A 92 2.03 9.73 -2.38
C ALA A 92 2.05 11.02 -1.54
N ARG A 93 2.27 12.18 -2.18
CA ARG A 93 2.22 13.50 -1.52
C ARG A 93 0.84 13.79 -0.94
N GLU A 94 -0.23 13.49 -1.68
CA GLU A 94 -1.61 13.60 -1.19
C GLU A 94 -1.84 12.72 0.05
N MET A 95 -1.35 11.47 0.04
CA MET A 95 -1.45 10.57 1.18
C MET A 95 -0.73 11.10 2.43
N VAL A 96 0.43 11.74 2.29
CA VAL A 96 1.13 12.35 3.43
C VAL A 96 0.39 13.58 3.94
N GLN A 97 -0.09 14.45 3.04
CA GLN A 97 -0.82 15.66 3.41
C GLN A 97 -2.19 15.36 4.03
N ALA A 98 -2.88 14.31 3.58
CA ALA A 98 -4.16 13.88 4.12
C ALA A 98 -4.06 13.49 5.61
N ARG A 99 -2.89 13.08 6.09
CA ARG A 99 -2.69 12.81 7.52
C ARG A 99 -2.92 14.06 8.38
N LYS A 100 -2.55 15.25 7.88
CA LYS A 100 -2.67 16.51 8.61
C LYS A 100 -4.05 17.16 8.49
N HIS A 101 -4.79 16.89 7.42
CA HIS A 101 -6.04 17.59 7.12
C HIS A 101 -7.20 16.65 6.80
N PHE A 102 -8.26 16.72 7.60
CA PHE A 102 -9.46 15.89 7.43
C PHE A 102 -10.10 16.01 6.04
N MET A 103 -10.22 17.23 5.49
CA MET A 103 -10.78 17.45 4.16
C MET A 103 -9.98 16.78 3.04
N LYS A 104 -8.65 16.71 3.19
CA LYS A 104 -7.79 16.01 2.24
C LYS A 104 -7.99 14.49 2.32
N ARG A 105 -8.36 13.94 3.49
CA ARG A 105 -8.75 12.52 3.63
C ARG A 105 -10.03 12.22 2.88
N ILE A 106 -11.06 13.05 3.03
CA ILE A 106 -12.33 12.89 2.28
C ILE A 106 -12.06 12.95 0.77
N ARG A 107 -11.25 13.90 0.31
CA ARG A 107 -10.85 13.98 -1.11
C ARG A 107 -10.17 12.69 -1.58
N LEU A 108 -9.25 12.16 -0.77
CA LEU A 108 -8.51 10.94 -1.06
C LEU A 108 -9.45 9.71 -1.15
N LEU A 109 -10.45 9.62 -0.27
CA LEU A 109 -11.47 8.56 -0.32
C LEU A 109 -12.35 8.62 -1.57
N ARG A 110 -12.68 9.83 -2.05
CA ARG A 110 -13.49 10.03 -3.27
C ARG A 110 -12.71 9.78 -4.55
N LYS A 111 -11.38 9.90 -4.51
CA LYS A 111 -10.50 9.60 -5.63
C LYS A 111 -10.34 8.08 -5.70
N HIS A 112 -10.99 7.42 -6.66
CA HIS A 112 -11.05 5.94 -6.80
C HIS A 112 -9.71 5.21 -7.07
N LYS A 113 -8.56 5.84 -6.77
CA LYS A 113 -7.22 5.27 -7.01
C LYS A 113 -6.73 4.39 -5.88
N ILE A 114 -7.39 4.38 -4.73
CA ILE A 114 -6.99 3.56 -3.58
C ILE A 114 -8.02 2.47 -3.34
N TYR A 115 -7.58 1.21 -3.39
CA TYR A 115 -8.43 0.07 -3.07
C TYR A 115 -7.61 -1.08 -2.47
N ARG A 116 -8.33 -2.08 -1.96
CA ARG A 116 -7.79 -3.37 -1.51
C ARG A 116 -8.58 -4.46 -2.22
N GLN A 117 -7.96 -5.58 -2.57
CA GLN A 117 -8.65 -6.63 -3.34
C GLN A 117 -9.85 -7.22 -2.57
N ARG A 118 -9.73 -7.42 -1.26
CA ARG A 118 -10.83 -7.95 -0.42
C ARG A 118 -11.77 -6.83 0.04
N LYS A 119 -13.08 -7.02 -0.17
CA LYS A 119 -14.13 -6.04 0.21
C LYS A 119 -14.11 -5.68 1.71
N GLY A 120 -13.90 -6.65 2.60
CA GLY A 120 -13.83 -6.41 4.05
C GLY A 120 -12.65 -5.52 4.44
N ASP A 121 -11.44 -5.93 4.03
CA ASP A 121 -10.19 -5.19 4.27
C ASP A 121 -10.24 -3.80 3.64
N HIS A 122 -10.89 -3.65 2.48
CA HIS A 122 -11.12 -2.36 1.85
C HIS A 122 -11.94 -1.42 2.74
N ARG A 123 -13.08 -1.87 3.28
CA ARG A 123 -13.91 -1.04 4.18
C ARG A 123 -13.16 -0.64 5.44
N VAL A 124 -12.44 -1.58 6.07
CA VAL A 124 -11.62 -1.31 7.26
C VAL A 124 -10.53 -0.28 6.92
N PHE A 125 -9.84 -0.46 5.80
CA PHE A 125 -8.81 0.46 5.36
C PHE A 125 -9.37 1.87 5.08
N MET A 126 -10.54 1.99 4.45
CA MET A 126 -11.18 3.29 4.20
C MET A 126 -11.58 4.00 5.49
N LEU A 127 -12.06 3.26 6.50
CA LEU A 127 -12.32 3.81 7.83
C LEU A 127 -11.03 4.35 8.49
N PHE A 128 -9.94 3.58 8.42
CA PHE A 128 -8.64 3.99 8.94
C PHE A 128 -8.09 5.21 8.20
N LEU A 129 -8.30 5.28 6.89
CA LEU A 129 -7.94 6.44 6.07
C LEU A 129 -8.70 7.69 6.50
N LEU A 130 -10.01 7.57 6.75
CA LEU A 130 -10.85 8.66 7.23
C LEU A 130 -10.38 9.19 8.61
N ILE A 131 -10.12 8.28 9.55
CA ILE A 131 -9.71 8.61 10.92
C ILE A 131 -8.22 9.03 10.99
N GLY A 132 -7.43 8.75 9.94
CA GLY A 132 -6.01 9.13 9.86
C GLY A 132 -5.07 8.12 10.52
N MET A 133 -5.51 6.87 10.68
CA MET A 133 -4.79 5.77 11.33
C MET A 133 -4.09 4.83 10.34
N TYR A 134 -3.97 5.21 9.07
CA TYR A 134 -3.31 4.43 8.01
C TYR A 134 -1.79 4.59 8.00
#